data_AF-A0A9P4S6J9-F1
#
_entry.id   AF-A0A9P4S6J9-F1
#
_cell.length_a   1.000
_cell.length_b   1.000
_cell.length_c   1.000
_cell.angle_alpha   90.00
_cell.angle_beta   90.00
_cell.angle_gamma   90.00
#
_symmetry.space_group_name_H-M   'P 1'
#
loop_
_entity.id
_entity.type
_entity.pdbx_description
1 polymer ?
#
loop_
_entity_poly.entity_id
_entity_poly.type
_entity_poly.pdbx_seq_one_letter_code
_entity_poly.pdbx_strand_id
1 'polypeptide(L)'
;MQVITIAAALFAAIPFASAGNPSGGRAIVINQCDFDVYLWSIDADRVSSKPTTCITKSGGTYEERYRVPSTGGVSMKLAKADHLGPDVHITQFEYTLAGNIWYDISNVDCTTVACPFQSYGMTMRAGSGCPVVRCHAGDMTCREAYTEWNDDWASKACDATSDVVMTLCSEQPAPEKRGYGARVGRVKHIGHPHIRPS
;
A
#
# COMPACT_ATOMS: atom_id res chain seq x y z
N MET A 1 40.36 10.24 -28.93
CA MET A 1 39.27 9.31 -29.27
C MET A 1 38.82 8.65 -27.97
N GLN A 2 37.71 9.09 -27.39
CA GLN A 2 37.12 8.50 -26.19
C GLN A 2 36.04 7.51 -26.62
N VAL A 3 36.15 6.28 -26.14
CA VAL A 3 35.22 5.19 -26.44
C VAL A 3 34.14 5.24 -25.35
N ILE A 4 32.90 5.55 -25.74
CA ILE A 4 31.74 5.52 -24.83
C ILE A 4 31.18 4.11 -24.87
N THR A 5 31.38 3.34 -23.80
CA THR A 5 30.76 2.04 -23.60
C THR A 5 29.32 2.22 -23.11
N ILE A 6 28.35 1.88 -23.95
CA ILE A 6 26.93 1.83 -23.57
C ILE A 6 26.65 0.46 -22.97
N ALA A 7 26.39 0.41 -21.65
CA ALA A 7 25.89 -0.80 -21.01
C ALA A 7 24.39 -0.95 -21.30
N ALA A 8 24.03 -1.96 -22.09
CA ALA A 8 22.63 -2.32 -22.31
C ALA A 8 22.10 -3.08 -21.09
N ALA A 9 21.13 -2.49 -20.38
CA ALA A 9 20.40 -3.19 -19.33
C ALA A 9 19.45 -4.21 -19.98
N LEU A 10 19.79 -5.49 -19.86
CA LEU A 10 18.92 -6.60 -20.24
C LEU A 10 17.78 -6.70 -19.22
N PHE A 11 16.62 -6.12 -19.52
CA PHE A 11 15.38 -6.48 -18.84
C PHE A 11 15.03 -7.91 -19.22
N ALA A 12 15.24 -8.85 -18.31
CA ALA A 12 14.77 -10.23 -18.47
C ALA A 12 13.24 -10.20 -18.49
N ALA A 13 12.65 -10.32 -19.67
CA ALA A 13 11.21 -10.57 -19.82
C ALA A 13 10.94 -11.99 -19.31
N ILE A 14 10.30 -12.09 -18.14
CA ILE A 14 9.87 -13.38 -17.58
C ILE A 14 8.67 -13.85 -18.41
N PRO A 15 8.74 -14.99 -19.11
CA PRO A 15 7.58 -15.54 -19.80
C PRO A 15 6.59 -16.06 -18.75
N PHE A 16 5.42 -15.42 -18.64
CA PHE A 16 4.30 -15.94 -17.88
C PHE A 16 3.71 -17.13 -18.64
N ALA A 17 4.11 -18.35 -18.27
CA ALA A 17 3.50 -19.56 -18.77
C ALA A 17 2.12 -19.74 -18.13
N SER A 18 1.05 -19.50 -18.90
CA SER A 18 -0.33 -19.80 -18.51
C SER A 18 -0.60 -21.30 -18.64
N ALA A 19 -0.28 -22.07 -17.59
CA ALA A 19 -0.76 -23.44 -17.43
C ALA A 19 -2.15 -23.41 -16.78
N GLY A 20 -3.17 -23.83 -17.52
CA GLY A 20 -4.54 -23.91 -17.02
C GLY A 20 -4.70 -24.89 -15.85
N ASN A 21 -5.22 -24.41 -14.71
CA ASN A 21 -5.91 -25.15 -13.65
C ASN A 21 -6.66 -24.15 -12.74
N PRO A 22 -7.63 -24.56 -11.90
CA PRO A 22 -8.90 -23.89 -11.72
C PRO A 22 -8.85 -22.67 -10.78
N SER A 23 -9.66 -21.67 -11.15
CA SER A 23 -10.11 -20.47 -10.40
C SER A 23 -9.04 -19.53 -9.84
N GLY A 24 -8.68 -18.51 -10.63
CA GLY A 24 -8.11 -17.26 -10.13
C GLY A 24 -6.64 -16.98 -10.49
N GLY A 25 -6.30 -15.70 -10.67
CA GLY A 25 -4.92 -15.19 -10.66
C GLY A 25 -4.32 -15.16 -9.25
N ARG A 26 -3.29 -14.32 -9.06
CA ARG A 26 -2.57 -14.16 -7.79
C ARG A 26 -2.66 -12.75 -7.23
N ALA A 27 -2.70 -12.66 -5.91
CA ALA A 27 -2.46 -11.43 -5.17
C ALA A 27 -0.95 -11.34 -4.87
N ILE A 28 -0.30 -10.26 -5.29
CA ILE A 28 1.15 -10.08 -5.21
C ILE A 28 1.47 -8.76 -4.52
N VAL A 29 2.37 -8.78 -3.54
CA VAL A 29 2.91 -7.59 -2.88
C VAL A 29 4.40 -7.51 -3.13
N ILE A 30 4.85 -6.38 -3.69
CA ILE A 30 6.26 -6.07 -3.92
C ILE A 30 6.68 -4.95 -2.97
N ASN A 31 7.68 -5.21 -2.14
CA ASN A 31 8.25 -4.24 -1.21
C ASN A 31 9.46 -3.53 -1.82
N GLN A 32 9.27 -2.34 -2.41
CA GLN A 32 10.39 -1.50 -2.89
C GLN A 32 10.94 -0.55 -1.81
N CYS A 33 10.45 -0.65 -0.57
CA CYS A 33 10.92 0.17 0.53
C CYS A 33 12.35 -0.20 0.91
N ASP A 34 13.02 0.68 1.66
CA ASP A 34 14.34 0.46 2.27
C ASP A 34 14.26 -0.20 3.66
N PHE A 35 13.06 -0.64 4.06
CA PHE A 35 12.75 -1.37 5.28
C PHE A 35 11.88 -2.60 4.98
N ASP A 36 11.95 -3.58 5.88
CA ASP A 36 11.16 -4.81 5.77
C ASP A 36 9.69 -4.55 6.10
N VAL A 37 8.80 -5.33 5.50
CA VAL A 37 7.34 -5.22 5.69
C VAL A 37 6.79 -6.54 6.18
N TYR A 38 6.02 -6.50 7.26
CA TYR A 38 5.35 -7.66 7.80
C TYR A 38 3.93 -7.75 7.25
N LEU A 39 3.56 -8.94 6.79
CA LEU A 39 2.29 -9.20 6.14
C LEU A 39 1.51 -10.26 6.91
N TRP A 40 0.22 -10.00 7.13
CA TRP A 40 -0.76 -10.99 7.56
C TRP A 40 -1.81 -11.17 6.47
N SER A 41 -1.95 -12.39 5.97
CA SER A 41 -2.98 -12.73 4.99
C SER A 41 -4.18 -13.34 5.73
N ILE A 42 -5.20 -12.52 5.99
CA ILE A 42 -6.32 -12.85 6.89
C ILE A 42 -7.62 -12.92 6.11
N ASP A 43 -8.49 -13.86 6.48
CA ASP A 43 -9.87 -13.97 6.01
C ASP A 43 -10.78 -14.55 7.11
N ALA A 44 -12.06 -14.75 6.80
CA ALA A 44 -13.04 -15.29 7.75
C ALA A 44 -12.70 -16.70 8.27
N ASP A 45 -11.93 -17.48 7.52
CA ASP A 45 -11.55 -18.86 7.85
C ASP A 45 -10.13 -18.95 8.42
N ARG A 46 -9.33 -17.87 8.33
CA ARG A 46 -7.91 -17.85 8.68
C ARG A 46 -7.55 -16.54 9.37
N VAL A 47 -7.41 -16.63 10.69
CA VAL A 47 -6.91 -15.54 11.54
C VAL A 47 -5.61 -15.97 12.22
N SER A 48 -4.68 -15.04 12.37
CA SER A 48 -3.39 -15.28 13.04
C SER A 48 -2.90 -14.02 13.73
N SER A 49 -2.33 -14.16 14.93
CA SER A 49 -1.62 -13.08 15.60
C SER A 49 -0.18 -12.91 15.09
N LYS A 50 0.38 -13.94 14.44
CA LYS A 50 1.73 -13.91 13.85
C LYS A 50 1.67 -13.55 12.37
N PRO A 51 2.66 -12.80 11.87
CA PRO A 51 2.72 -12.48 10.45
C PRO A 51 2.81 -13.77 9.63
N THR A 52 2.12 -13.76 8.49
CA THR A 52 2.27 -14.78 7.45
C THR A 52 3.70 -14.79 6.91
N THR A 53 4.28 -13.60 6.72
CA THR A 53 5.67 -13.45 6.28
C THR A 53 6.27 -12.10 6.64
N CYS A 54 7.59 -12.01 6.55
CA CYS A 54 8.34 -10.76 6.42
C CYS A 54 8.82 -10.62 4.97
N ILE A 55 8.32 -9.60 4.27
CA ILE A 55 8.73 -9.25 2.92
C ILE A 55 9.96 -8.36 3.02
N THR A 56 11.11 -8.92 2.67
CA THR A 56 12.39 -8.21 2.73
C THR A 56 12.36 -6.94 1.89
N LYS A 57 13.06 -5.90 2.34
CA LYS A 57 13.27 -4.64 1.61
C LYS A 57 13.91 -4.81 0.23
N SER A 58 13.94 -3.72 -0.54
CA SER A 58 14.67 -3.60 -1.80
C SER A 58 14.23 -4.61 -2.88
N GLY A 59 12.92 -4.85 -2.98
CA GLY A 59 12.31 -5.66 -4.03
C GLY A 59 11.84 -7.05 -3.60
N GLY A 60 11.83 -7.36 -2.29
CA GLY A 60 11.23 -8.60 -1.80
C GLY A 60 9.76 -8.69 -2.21
N THR A 61 9.29 -9.92 -2.42
CA THR A 61 7.95 -10.19 -2.96
C THR A 61 7.25 -11.28 -2.15
N TYR A 62 5.96 -11.09 -1.92
CA TYR A 62 5.03 -12.12 -1.46
C TYR A 62 3.95 -12.33 -2.52
N GLU A 63 3.54 -13.59 -2.72
CA GLU A 63 2.39 -13.91 -3.56
C GLU A 63 1.56 -15.04 -2.95
N GLU A 64 0.23 -14.95 -3.15
CA GLU A 64 -0.69 -16.06 -2.92
C GLU A 64 -1.68 -16.18 -4.08
N ARG A 65 -2.15 -17.41 -4.34
CA ARG A 65 -3.31 -17.61 -5.22
C ARG A 65 -4.54 -17.05 -4.55
N TYR A 66 -5.47 -16.50 -5.33
CA TYR A 66 -6.74 -16.04 -4.77
C TYR A 66 -7.47 -17.15 -4.02
N ARG A 67 -8.07 -16.77 -2.90
CA ARG A 67 -8.87 -17.64 -2.05
C ARG A 67 -10.31 -17.15 -2.04
N VAL A 68 -11.23 -18.08 -1.84
CA VAL A 68 -12.65 -17.81 -1.63
C VAL A 68 -12.98 -18.27 -0.20
N PRO A 69 -12.99 -17.36 0.79
CA PRO A 69 -13.36 -17.72 2.15
C PRO A 69 -14.87 -18.01 2.27
N SER A 70 -15.29 -18.55 3.42
CA SER A 70 -16.70 -18.82 3.72
C SER A 70 -17.59 -17.57 3.65
N THR A 71 -17.02 -16.38 3.88
CA THR A 71 -17.68 -15.08 3.72
C THR A 71 -16.65 -13.98 3.44
N GLY A 72 -17.07 -12.95 2.69
CA GLY A 72 -16.23 -11.79 2.38
C GLY A 72 -15.06 -12.09 1.45
N GLY A 73 -13.98 -11.33 1.63
CA GLY A 73 -12.73 -11.44 0.89
C GLY A 73 -11.53 -11.72 1.79
N VAL A 74 -10.35 -11.57 1.21
CA VAL A 74 -9.06 -11.63 1.93
C VAL A 74 -8.55 -10.22 2.14
N SER A 75 -8.02 -9.95 3.33
CA SER A 75 -7.33 -8.70 3.66
C SER A 75 -5.88 -9.01 4.03
N MET A 76 -4.95 -8.57 3.18
CA MET A 76 -3.52 -8.64 3.44
C MET A 76 -3.08 -7.39 4.17
N LYS A 77 -2.96 -7.48 5.49
CA LYS A 77 -2.55 -6.39 6.38
C LYS A 77 -1.03 -6.22 6.33
N LEU A 78 -0.56 -5.01 6.04
CA LEU A 78 0.84 -4.64 5.85
C LEU A 78 1.25 -3.61 6.90
N ALA A 79 2.32 -3.91 7.64
CA ALA A 79 2.86 -3.04 8.67
C ALA A 79 4.39 -3.05 8.67
N LYS A 80 4.98 -2.03 9.30
CA LYS A 80 6.43 -1.98 9.60
C LYS A 80 6.79 -2.71 10.89
N ALA A 81 5.81 -2.93 11.77
CA ALA A 81 5.95 -3.69 13.00
C ALA A 81 5.66 -5.17 12.74
N ASP A 82 6.30 -6.06 13.50
CA ASP A 82 6.19 -7.52 13.40
C ASP A 82 5.01 -8.12 14.19
N HIS A 83 4.11 -7.26 14.67
CA HIS A 83 2.92 -7.60 15.44
C HIS A 83 1.74 -6.73 15.00
N LEU A 84 0.53 -7.14 15.38
CA LEU A 84 -0.68 -6.33 15.29
C LEU A 84 -1.03 -5.79 16.67
N GLY A 85 -1.58 -4.58 16.73
CA GLY A 85 -1.91 -3.91 17.99
C GLY A 85 -2.56 -2.54 17.76
N PRO A 86 -3.13 -1.94 18.81
CA PRO A 86 -3.78 -0.63 18.73
C PRO A 86 -2.82 0.52 18.36
N ASP A 87 -1.52 0.32 18.52
CA ASP A 87 -0.43 1.24 18.21
C ASP A 87 0.21 1.01 16.83
N VAL A 88 -0.25 -0.01 16.10
CA VAL A 88 0.28 -0.37 14.78
C VAL A 88 -0.64 0.19 13.68
N HIS A 89 -0.07 1.04 12.84
CA HIS A 89 -0.76 1.53 11.64
C HIS A 89 -0.67 0.49 10.53
N ILE A 90 -1.80 0.22 9.87
CA ILE A 90 -1.92 -0.84 8.87
C ILE A 90 -2.42 -0.25 7.56
N THR A 91 -1.76 -0.63 6.47
CA THR A 91 -2.32 -0.54 5.11
C THR A 91 -2.71 -1.93 4.66
N GLN A 92 -3.79 -2.08 3.92
CA GLN A 92 -4.34 -3.35 3.50
C GLN A 92 -4.39 -3.43 1.98
N PHE A 93 -3.99 -4.58 1.43
CA PHE A 93 -4.42 -5.02 0.11
C PHE A 93 -5.60 -5.96 0.33
N GLU A 94 -6.79 -5.53 -0.05
CA GLU A 94 -8.00 -6.33 0.04
C GLU A 94 -8.36 -6.89 -1.34
N TYR A 95 -8.80 -8.14 -1.39
CA TYR A 95 -9.32 -8.74 -2.61
C TYR A 95 -10.51 -9.67 -2.36
N THR A 96 -11.42 -9.74 -3.33
CA THR A 96 -12.55 -10.67 -3.33
C THR A 96 -12.71 -11.32 -4.69
N LEU A 97 -12.64 -12.66 -4.75
CA LEU A 97 -12.90 -13.41 -5.97
C LEU A 97 -14.39 -13.78 -6.07
N ALA A 98 -15.14 -13.07 -6.90
CA ALA A 98 -16.59 -13.27 -7.10
C ALA A 98 -16.97 -12.97 -8.56
N GLY A 99 -16.81 -13.97 -9.43
CA GLY A 99 -16.95 -13.83 -10.89
C GLY A 99 -15.76 -13.08 -11.51
N ASN A 100 -15.51 -11.86 -11.05
CA ASN A 100 -14.31 -11.06 -11.27
C ASN A 100 -13.38 -11.12 -10.05
N ILE A 101 -12.14 -10.66 -10.21
CA ILE A 101 -11.32 -10.26 -9.06
C ILE A 101 -11.60 -8.80 -8.72
N TRP A 102 -12.06 -8.56 -7.51
CA TRP A 102 -12.21 -7.23 -6.92
C TRP A 102 -11.01 -6.93 -6.03
N TYR A 103 -10.51 -5.70 -6.07
CA TYR A 103 -9.33 -5.31 -5.30
C TYR A 103 -9.31 -3.82 -4.98
N ASP A 104 -8.64 -3.49 -3.87
CA ASP A 104 -8.40 -2.12 -3.43
C ASP A 104 -7.23 -2.02 -2.45
N ILE A 105 -6.82 -0.77 -2.21
CA ILE A 105 -5.96 -0.40 -1.09
C ILE A 105 -6.87 0.18 -0.02
N SER A 106 -6.76 -0.33 1.21
CA SER A 106 -7.53 0.14 2.35
C SER A 106 -6.59 0.61 3.48
N ASN A 107 -6.75 1.86 3.89
CA ASN A 107 -6.04 2.48 5.00
C ASN A 107 -6.98 2.71 6.20
N VAL A 108 -8.12 2.03 6.27
CA VAL A 108 -9.08 2.21 7.37
C VAL A 108 -8.46 1.85 8.73
N ASP A 109 -7.63 0.80 8.79
CA ASP A 109 -6.92 0.34 10.00
C ASP A 109 -5.66 1.18 10.33
N CYS A 110 -5.39 2.25 9.59
CA CYS A 110 -4.26 3.12 9.82
C CYS A 110 -4.44 4.04 11.03
N THR A 111 -5.69 4.31 11.44
CA THR A 111 -6.10 5.11 12.61
C THR A 111 -5.52 6.53 12.71
N THR A 112 -4.73 6.96 11.71
CA THR A 112 -4.08 8.27 11.60
C THR A 112 -4.10 8.73 10.15
N VAL A 113 -3.73 9.99 9.91
CA VAL A 113 -3.54 10.51 8.56
C VAL A 113 -2.20 10.08 7.94
N ALA A 114 -1.34 9.33 8.64
CA ALA A 114 0.03 9.02 8.21
C ALA A 114 0.27 7.52 8.12
N CYS A 115 -0.39 6.88 7.17
CA CYS A 115 -0.33 5.43 6.99
C CYS A 115 1.05 4.97 6.56
N PRO A 116 1.43 3.72 6.87
CA PRO A 116 2.82 3.27 6.84
C PRO A 116 3.57 3.58 5.53
N PHE A 117 2.83 3.58 4.42
CA PHE A 117 3.37 3.74 3.08
C PHE A 117 2.93 5.02 2.35
N GLN A 118 2.04 5.85 2.93
CA GLN A 118 1.53 7.06 2.26
C GLN A 118 2.65 8.04 1.88
N SER A 119 3.65 8.23 2.73
CA SER A 119 4.79 9.11 2.44
C SER A 119 5.70 8.62 1.31
N TYR A 120 5.54 7.37 0.86
CA TYR A 120 6.42 6.70 -0.11
C TYR A 120 5.70 6.32 -1.41
N GLY A 121 4.38 6.50 -1.45
CA GLY A 121 3.55 6.14 -2.59
C GLY A 121 3.30 4.63 -2.71
N MET A 122 2.17 4.31 -3.33
CA MET A 122 1.72 2.95 -3.58
C MET A 122 1.05 2.88 -4.95
N THR A 123 1.20 1.74 -5.62
CA THR A 123 0.41 1.45 -6.82
C THR A 123 -0.19 0.06 -6.75
N MET A 124 -1.40 -0.10 -7.29
CA MET A 124 -2.00 -1.41 -7.51
C MET A 124 -2.39 -1.55 -8.98
N ARG A 125 -1.92 -2.64 -9.61
CA ARG A 125 -2.14 -2.92 -11.03
C ARG A 125 -2.69 -4.31 -11.20
N ALA A 126 -3.62 -4.46 -12.12
CA ALA A 126 -4.07 -5.77 -12.59
C ALA A 126 -3.71 -5.97 -14.06
N GLY A 127 -4.20 -7.05 -14.67
CA GLY A 127 -3.98 -7.40 -16.07
C GLY A 127 -4.27 -6.26 -17.06
N SER A 128 -3.85 -6.45 -18.32
CA SER A 128 -3.99 -5.44 -19.37
C SER A 128 -5.42 -4.92 -19.49
N GLY A 129 -5.60 -3.60 -19.47
CA GLY A 129 -6.90 -2.94 -19.60
C GLY A 129 -7.67 -2.77 -18.29
N CYS A 130 -7.15 -3.26 -17.16
CA CYS A 130 -7.80 -3.10 -15.86
C CYS A 130 -7.42 -1.79 -15.15
N PRO A 131 -8.28 -1.28 -14.25
CA PRO A 131 -8.01 -0.04 -13.52
C PRO A 131 -6.70 -0.11 -12.71
N VAL A 132 -6.00 1.01 -12.62
CA VAL A 132 -4.78 1.14 -11.83
C VAL A 132 -5.05 2.09 -10.67
N VAL A 133 -4.68 1.70 -9.46
CA VAL A 133 -4.70 2.57 -8.27
C VAL A 133 -3.32 3.21 -8.13
N ARG A 134 -3.28 4.52 -7.89
CA ARG A 134 -2.06 5.30 -7.65
C ARG A 134 -2.24 6.23 -6.45
N CYS A 135 -1.56 5.89 -5.37
CA CYS A 135 -1.35 6.80 -4.25
C CYS A 135 0.03 7.43 -4.40
N HIS A 136 0.08 8.73 -4.66
CA HIS A 136 1.36 9.44 -4.76
C HIS A 136 2.01 9.62 -3.38
N ALA A 137 3.34 9.67 -3.34
CA ALA A 137 4.07 9.92 -2.11
C ALA A 137 3.62 11.25 -1.48
N GLY A 138 3.26 11.21 -0.20
CA GLY A 138 2.81 12.38 0.56
C GLY A 138 1.36 12.82 0.30
N ASP A 139 0.61 12.12 -0.57
CA ASP A 139 -0.84 12.26 -0.64
C ASP A 139 -1.48 11.48 0.52
N MET A 140 -1.63 12.17 1.65
CA MET A 140 -2.19 11.61 2.89
C MET A 140 -3.67 11.24 2.78
N THR A 141 -4.35 11.67 1.72
CA THR A 141 -5.75 11.33 1.47
C THR A 141 -5.89 10.15 0.53
N CYS A 142 -4.93 9.94 -0.38
CA CYS A 142 -5.01 9.04 -1.54
C CYS A 142 -6.45 8.68 -1.93
N ARG A 143 -7.04 9.52 -2.79
CA ARG A 143 -8.42 9.32 -3.24
C ARG A 143 -8.67 7.91 -3.78
N GLU A 144 -7.70 7.25 -4.40
CA GLU A 144 -7.93 5.90 -4.94
C GLU A 144 -7.87 4.76 -3.91
N ALA A 145 -7.73 5.06 -2.62
CA ALA A 145 -7.74 4.11 -1.51
C ALA A 145 -8.89 4.39 -0.54
N TYR A 146 -9.38 3.36 0.15
CA TYR A 146 -10.33 3.55 1.24
C TYR A 146 -9.65 4.19 2.44
N THR A 147 -10.14 5.34 2.87
CA THR A 147 -9.67 6.03 4.07
C THR A 147 -10.73 6.10 5.18
N GLU A 148 -12.00 5.95 4.82
CA GLU A 148 -13.13 5.87 5.76
C GLU A 148 -13.83 4.52 5.62
N TRP A 149 -14.35 3.99 6.72
CA TRP A 149 -14.97 2.66 6.78
C TRP A 149 -16.30 2.54 6.00
N ASN A 150 -16.89 3.68 5.60
CA ASN A 150 -18.18 3.78 4.92
C ASN A 150 -18.08 4.32 3.49
N ASP A 151 -16.87 4.48 2.96
CA ASP A 151 -16.65 4.76 1.55
C ASP A 151 -16.76 3.44 0.76
N ASP A 152 -17.56 3.39 -0.31
CA ASP A 152 -17.82 2.18 -1.10
C ASP A 152 -17.40 2.31 -2.59
N TRP A 153 -16.53 3.29 -2.88
CA TRP A 153 -16.29 3.76 -4.25
C TRP A 153 -14.90 3.41 -4.82
N ALA A 154 -13.94 2.98 -3.99
CA ALA A 154 -12.55 2.80 -4.41
C ALA A 154 -12.23 1.40 -4.97
N SER A 155 -13.11 0.41 -4.78
CA SER A 155 -12.91 -0.95 -5.30
C SER A 155 -12.83 -0.98 -6.82
N LYS A 156 -11.84 -1.71 -7.33
CA LYS A 156 -11.62 -1.96 -8.75
C LYS A 156 -11.97 -3.41 -9.06
N ALA A 157 -12.25 -3.70 -10.33
CA ALA A 157 -12.50 -5.05 -10.80
C ALA A 157 -11.66 -5.36 -12.04
N CYS A 158 -11.27 -6.62 -12.17
CA CYS A 158 -10.59 -7.16 -13.34
C CYS A 158 -11.03 -8.60 -13.59
N ASP A 159 -10.61 -9.17 -14.72
CA ASP A 159 -10.83 -10.59 -15.01
C ASP A 159 -10.24 -11.45 -13.88
N ALA A 160 -10.99 -12.46 -13.43
CA ALA A 160 -10.62 -13.33 -12.33
C ALA A 160 -9.25 -14.00 -12.50
N THR A 161 -8.78 -14.22 -13.73
CA THR A 161 -7.48 -14.83 -14.03
C THR A 161 -6.31 -13.85 -13.98
N SER A 162 -6.58 -12.55 -13.86
CA SER A 162 -5.54 -11.53 -13.78
C SER A 162 -4.85 -11.54 -12.43
N ASP A 163 -3.52 -11.46 -12.45
CA ASP A 163 -2.73 -11.15 -11.27
C ASP A 163 -2.97 -9.68 -10.86
N VAL A 164 -3.14 -9.44 -9.57
CA VAL A 164 -3.21 -8.11 -8.96
C VAL A 164 -1.94 -7.89 -8.16
N VAL A 165 -1.19 -6.85 -8.53
CA VAL A 165 0.12 -6.52 -7.98
C VAL A 165 0.05 -5.19 -7.26
N MET A 166 0.27 -5.20 -5.95
CA MET A 166 0.54 -4.01 -5.16
C MET A 166 2.05 -3.79 -5.05
N THR A 167 2.50 -2.58 -5.36
CA THR A 167 3.89 -2.15 -5.15
C THR A 167 3.92 -1.08 -4.06
N LEU A 168 4.65 -1.35 -2.99
CA LEU A 168 4.89 -0.44 -1.87
C LEU A 168 6.14 0.40 -2.13
N CYS A 169 6.13 1.65 -1.67
CA CYS A 169 7.21 2.60 -1.91
C CYS A 169 7.51 2.76 -3.41
N SER A 170 6.45 2.95 -4.20
CA SER A 170 6.53 3.08 -5.65
C SER A 170 7.17 4.39 -6.12
N GLU A 171 7.34 5.34 -5.20
CA GLU A 171 7.95 6.65 -5.43
C GLU A 171 9.01 6.92 -4.36
N GLN A 172 9.94 7.84 -4.63
CA GLN A 172 10.83 8.34 -3.58
C GLN A 172 9.99 9.06 -2.51
N PRO A 173 10.41 9.06 -1.23
CA PRO A 173 9.70 9.79 -0.20
C PRO A 173 9.46 11.22 -0.67
N ALA A 174 8.22 11.72 -0.57
CA ALA A 174 7.96 13.11 -0.90
C ALA A 174 8.92 13.98 -0.06
N PRO A 175 9.65 14.94 -0.67
CA PRO A 175 10.53 15.79 0.11
C PRO A 175 9.70 16.43 1.21
N GLU A 176 10.12 16.21 2.47
CA GLU A 176 9.55 16.90 3.62
C GLU A 176 9.48 18.38 3.22
N LYS A 177 8.28 18.98 3.23
CA LYS A 177 8.15 20.40 2.94
C LYS A 177 8.95 21.12 4.02
N ARG A 178 10.22 21.42 3.72
CA ARG A 178 11.08 22.31 4.49
C ARG A 178 10.22 23.54 4.75
N GLY A 179 9.84 23.72 6.01
CA GLY A 179 8.94 24.80 6.41
C GLY A 179 9.41 26.08 5.72
N TYR A 180 8.56 26.64 4.87
CA TYR A 180 8.79 27.96 4.33
C TYR A 180 8.85 28.85 5.56
N GLY A 181 10.05 29.30 5.91
CA GLY A 181 10.28 30.07 7.11
C GLY A 181 9.28 31.20 7.13
N ALA A 182 8.29 31.09 8.01
CA ALA A 182 7.41 32.19 8.32
C ALA A 182 8.35 33.30 8.79
N ARG A 183 8.56 34.31 7.94
CA ARG A 183 9.17 35.55 8.39
C ARG A 183 8.27 36.01 9.52
N VAL A 184 8.78 35.89 10.75
CA VAL A 184 8.15 36.43 11.94
C VAL A 184 8.12 37.95 11.74
N GLY A 185 7.05 38.42 11.12
CA GLY A 185 6.66 39.82 11.20
C GLY A 185 6.47 40.10 12.67
N ARG A 186 7.27 41.05 13.18
CA ARG A 186 7.24 41.49 14.58
C ARG A 186 5.86 42.06 14.88
N VAL A 187 4.94 41.22 15.38
CA VAL A 187 3.66 41.68 15.93
C VAL A 187 3.97 42.38 17.25
N LYS A 188 3.69 43.68 17.32
CA LYS A 188 3.70 44.42 18.58
C LYS A 188 2.70 43.78 19.53
N HIS A 189 3.18 43.22 20.64
CA HIS A 189 2.34 42.79 21.75
C HIS A 189 1.62 44.01 22.35
N ILE A 190 0.30 44.06 22.21
CA ILE A 190 -0.58 44.82 23.09
C ILE A 190 -1.17 43.79 24.05
N GLY A 191 -0.70 43.82 25.30
CA GLY A 191 -1.12 42.87 26.32
C GLY A 191 -2.57 43.07 26.74
N HIS A 192 -3.25 41.97 27.06
CA HIS A 192 -4.44 41.93 27.90
C HIS A 192 -4.25 40.86 28.98
N PRO A 193 -4.53 41.15 30.26
CA PRO A 193 -4.15 40.28 31.37
C PRO A 193 -5.27 39.29 31.69
N HIS A 194 -4.92 38.02 31.91
CA HIS A 194 -5.77 37.14 32.72
C HIS A 194 -4.95 36.31 33.71
N ILE A 195 -5.51 36.27 34.91
CA ILE A 195 -5.02 35.75 36.19
C ILE A 195 -4.87 34.23 36.14
N ARG A 196 -3.79 33.70 36.74
CA ARG A 196 -3.62 32.25 36.99
C ARG A 196 -4.27 31.89 38.33
N PRO A 197 -5.02 30.78 38.43
CA PRO A 197 -5.30 30.15 39.71
C PRO A 197 -4.09 29.33 40.16
N SER A 198 -3.88 29.35 41.47
CA SER A 198 -2.93 28.57 42.27
C SER A 198 -3.14 27.07 42.20
#